data_AF-A0AAJ6DQY8-F1
#
_entry.id   AF-A0AAJ6DQY8-F1
#
_cell.length_a   1.000
_cell.length_b   1.000
_cell.length_c   1.000
_cell.angle_alpha   90.00
_cell.angle_beta   90.00
_cell.angle_gamma   90.00
#
_symmetry.space_group_name_H-M   'P 1'
#
loop_
_entity.id
_entity.type
_entity.pdbx_description
1 polymer ?
#
loop_
_entity_poly.entity_id
_entity_poly.type
_entity_poly.pdbx_seq_one_letter_code
_entity_poly.pdbx_strand_id
1 'polypeptide(L)'
;MRRWLGYLAEQGITSGPVFREVKRNGSIPSSETRAKTATKRGDYLRPQTVNDRVKLWFAAAGLKTDGRPVSSHGLRAGGATDLGMNEATDEELELAGRWKKGSRIPRERYVRPVKNAKADPFKKVPTHNPGAQAQD
;
A
#
# COMPACT_ATOMS: atom_id res chain seq x y z
N MET A 1 -11.85 1.95 -1.45
CA MET A 1 -12.29 0.81 -0.61
C MET A 1 -13.78 0.46 -0.77
N ARG A 2 -14.70 1.42 -0.73
CA ARG A 2 -16.16 1.17 -0.85
C ARG A 2 -16.57 0.28 -2.04
N ARG A 3 -16.00 0.52 -3.23
CA ARG A 3 -16.28 -0.30 -4.44
C ARG A 3 -15.97 -1.79 -4.26
N TRP A 4 -14.85 -2.11 -3.62
CA TRP A 4 -14.46 -3.50 -3.36
C TRP A 4 -15.42 -4.18 -2.38
N LEU A 5 -15.82 -3.48 -1.33
CA LEU A 5 -16.81 -4.00 -0.37
C LEU A 5 -18.18 -4.21 -1.02
N GLY A 6 -18.62 -3.28 -1.89
CA GLY A 6 -19.85 -3.44 -2.68
C GLY A 6 -19.80 -4.68 -3.56
N TYR A 7 -18.70 -4.88 -4.29
CA TYR A 7 -18.47 -6.06 -5.11
C TYR A 7 -18.48 -7.37 -4.29
N LEU A 8 -17.91 -7.38 -3.08
CA LEU A 8 -18.02 -8.54 -2.19
C LEU A 8 -19.46 -8.79 -1.74
N ALA A 9 -20.20 -7.74 -1.40
CA ALA A 9 -21.59 -7.84 -0.99
C ALA A 9 -22.50 -8.36 -2.11
N GLU A 10 -22.28 -7.94 -3.37
CA GLU A 10 -22.95 -8.48 -4.56
C GLU A 10 -22.72 -10.00 -4.73
N GLN A 11 -21.58 -10.50 -4.24
CA GLN A 11 -21.24 -11.93 -4.22
C GLN A 11 -21.71 -12.63 -2.93
N GLY A 12 -22.54 -11.98 -2.10
CA GLY A 12 -23.07 -12.50 -0.84
C GLY A 12 -22.07 -12.51 0.32
N ILE A 13 -20.95 -11.79 0.21
CA ILE A 13 -19.86 -11.79 1.18
C ILE A 13 -19.89 -10.50 2.00
N THR A 14 -20.30 -10.61 3.27
CA THR A 14 -20.41 -9.47 4.20
C THR A 14 -19.47 -9.56 5.40
N SER A 15 -18.80 -10.70 5.59
CA SER A 15 -17.92 -10.95 6.74
C SER A 15 -16.66 -11.73 6.37
N GLY A 16 -15.68 -11.73 7.28
CA GLY A 16 -14.40 -12.43 7.11
C GLY A 16 -13.32 -11.59 6.41
N PRO A 17 -12.30 -12.23 5.82
CA PRO A 17 -11.16 -11.55 5.21
C PRO A 17 -11.57 -10.57 4.12
N VAL A 18 -11.02 -9.35 4.16
CA VAL A 18 -11.34 -8.31 3.19
C VAL A 18 -10.69 -8.59 1.84
N PHE A 19 -9.42 -9.01 1.82
CA PHE A 19 -8.73 -9.38 0.58
C PHE A 19 -8.87 -10.87 0.31
N ARG A 20 -9.25 -11.22 -0.93
CA ARG A 20 -9.54 -12.59 -1.36
C ARG A 20 -8.98 -12.85 -2.75
N GLU A 21 -8.82 -14.12 -3.09
CA GLU A 21 -8.60 -14.53 -4.47
C GLU A 21 -9.83 -14.19 -5.32
N VAL A 22 -9.58 -13.69 -6.52
CA VAL A 22 -10.60 -13.45 -7.56
C VAL A 22 -10.25 -14.36 -8.72
N LYS A 23 -11.18 -15.22 -9.12
CA LYS A 23 -11.00 -16.09 -10.30
C LYS A 23 -10.95 -15.23 -11.57
N ARG A 24 -10.41 -15.80 -12.65
CA ARG A 24 -10.32 -15.12 -13.96
C ARG A 24 -11.67 -14.63 -14.49
N ASN A 25 -12.76 -15.33 -14.16
CA ASN A 25 -14.12 -14.95 -14.53
C ASN A 25 -14.76 -13.92 -13.58
N GLY A 26 -14.00 -13.36 -12.64
CA GLY A 26 -14.50 -12.35 -11.72
C GLY A 26 -15.44 -12.90 -10.65
N SER A 27 -15.35 -14.18 -10.28
CA SER A 27 -16.05 -14.69 -9.10
C SER A 27 -15.11 -14.99 -7.94
N ILE A 28 -15.62 -14.89 -6.71
CA ILE A 28 -14.88 -15.27 -5.51
C ILE A 28 -15.05 -16.78 -5.28
N PRO A 29 -13.97 -17.56 -5.11
CA PRO A 29 -14.09 -18.97 -4.77
C PRO A 29 -14.90 -19.18 -3.48
N SER A 30 -15.87 -20.11 -3.50
CA SER A 30 -16.63 -20.48 -2.31
C SER A 30 -15.69 -21.02 -1.21
N SER A 31 -16.10 -20.93 0.05
CA SER A 31 -15.31 -21.48 1.17
C SER A 31 -15.03 -22.99 1.00
N GLU A 32 -15.97 -23.75 0.41
CA GLU A 32 -15.76 -25.16 0.09
C GLU A 32 -14.71 -25.36 -1.03
N THR A 33 -14.73 -24.52 -2.07
CA THR A 33 -13.71 -24.56 -3.13
C THR A 33 -12.33 -24.16 -2.58
N ARG A 34 -12.29 -23.17 -1.67
CA ARG A 34 -11.07 -22.78 -0.96
C ARG A 34 -10.56 -23.89 -0.05
N ALA A 35 -11.42 -24.62 0.66
CA ALA A 35 -11.00 -25.72 1.53
C ALA A 35 -10.28 -26.85 0.78
N LYS A 36 -10.59 -27.05 -0.51
CA LYS A 36 -9.95 -28.07 -1.37
C LYS A 36 -8.57 -27.64 -1.90
N THR A 37 -8.31 -26.34 -2.04
CA THR A 37 -7.00 -25.80 -2.52
C THR A 37 -6.15 -25.19 -1.41
N ALA A 38 -6.76 -24.87 -0.27
CA ALA A 38 -6.12 -24.23 0.87
C ALA A 38 -5.88 -25.27 1.98
N THR A 39 -4.69 -25.83 1.98
CA THR A 39 -4.21 -26.87 2.90
C THR A 39 -3.97 -26.33 4.34
N LYS A 40 -4.98 -25.73 4.99
CA LYS A 40 -4.94 -25.05 6.31
C LYS A 40 -3.87 -23.92 6.43
N ARG A 41 -4.21 -22.85 7.16
CA ARG A 41 -3.82 -21.45 6.87
C ARG A 41 -4.38 -21.03 5.49
N GLY A 42 -5.71 -20.91 5.44
CA GLY A 42 -6.49 -21.02 4.19
C GLY A 42 -7.67 -20.07 4.00
N ASP A 43 -7.78 -19.00 4.80
CA ASP A 43 -8.76 -17.93 4.55
C ASP A 43 -8.14 -16.63 4.03
N TYR A 44 -6.82 -16.51 4.05
CA TYR A 44 -6.11 -15.28 3.72
C TYR A 44 -5.25 -15.45 2.47
N LEU A 45 -5.21 -14.40 1.63
CA LEU A 45 -4.19 -14.24 0.59
C LEU A 45 -2.79 -14.46 1.17
N ARG A 46 -1.94 -15.21 0.46
CA ARG A 46 -0.55 -15.39 0.88
C ARG A 46 0.17 -14.04 0.85
N PRO A 47 1.03 -13.72 1.84
CA PRO A 47 1.80 -12.47 1.84
C PRO A 47 2.62 -12.27 0.56
N GLN A 48 3.13 -13.37 -0.01
CA GLN A 48 3.83 -13.37 -1.29
C GLN A 48 2.95 -12.85 -2.42
N THR A 49 1.68 -13.28 -2.48
CA THR A 49 0.73 -12.78 -3.50
C THR A 49 0.51 -11.27 -3.39
N VAL A 50 0.45 -10.74 -2.16
CA VAL A 50 0.36 -9.28 -1.97
C VAL A 50 1.62 -8.58 -2.49
N ASN A 51 2.80 -9.11 -2.16
CA ASN A 51 4.07 -8.57 -2.65
C ASN A 51 4.17 -8.60 -4.18
N ASP A 52 3.73 -9.68 -4.81
CA ASP A 52 3.74 -9.81 -6.28
C ASP A 52 2.77 -8.82 -6.94
N ARG A 53 1.61 -8.57 -6.32
CA ARG A 53 0.70 -7.51 -6.78
C ARG A 53 1.30 -6.12 -6.64
N VAL A 54 2.04 -5.84 -5.57
CA VAL A 54 2.75 -4.56 -5.43
C VAL A 54 3.76 -4.37 -6.56
N LYS A 55 4.56 -5.40 -6.87
CA LYS A 55 5.51 -5.36 -7.99
C LYS A 55 4.82 -5.17 -9.34
N LEU A 56 3.72 -5.90 -9.57
CA LEU A 56 2.90 -5.78 -10.78
C LEU A 56 2.41 -4.35 -10.98
N TRP A 57 1.79 -3.76 -9.95
CA TRP A 57 1.22 -2.41 -10.06
C TRP A 57 2.30 -1.34 -10.17
N PHE A 58 3.44 -1.51 -9.51
CA PHE A 58 4.59 -0.63 -9.66
C PHE A 58 5.08 -0.61 -11.12
N ALA A 59 5.24 -1.79 -11.73
CA ALA A 59 5.66 -1.93 -13.12
C ALA A 59 4.60 -1.40 -14.09
N ALA A 60 3.31 -1.71 -13.87
CA ALA A 60 2.20 -1.23 -14.70
C ALA A 60 2.06 0.30 -14.67
N ALA A 61 2.43 0.94 -13.56
CA ALA A 61 2.47 2.40 -13.43
C ALA A 61 3.72 3.04 -14.08
N GLY A 62 4.63 2.24 -14.66
CA GLY A 62 5.88 2.75 -15.27
C GLY A 62 6.85 3.37 -14.27
N LEU A 63 6.69 3.08 -12.98
CA LEU A 63 7.52 3.67 -11.93
C LEU A 63 8.94 3.10 -11.99
N LYS A 64 9.91 3.93 -11.63
CA LYS A 64 11.32 3.54 -11.50
C LYS A 64 11.74 3.62 -10.05
N THR A 65 12.51 2.63 -9.62
CA THR A 65 13.12 2.63 -8.29
C THR A 65 14.44 3.40 -8.32
N ASP A 66 14.85 3.92 -7.17
CA ASP A 66 16.16 4.53 -6.93
C ASP A 66 17.26 3.49 -6.66
N GLY A 67 17.11 2.28 -7.20
CA GLY A 67 18.00 1.13 -7.00
C GLY A 67 17.58 0.18 -5.87
N ARG A 68 16.51 0.50 -5.12
CA ARG A 68 15.96 -0.38 -4.08
C ARG A 68 14.98 -1.42 -4.63
N PRO A 69 14.87 -2.61 -4.04
CA PRO A 69 13.89 -3.59 -4.49
C PRO A 69 12.46 -3.15 -4.15
N VAL A 70 11.55 -3.30 -5.13
CA VAL A 70 10.11 -3.09 -4.92
C VAL A 70 9.53 -4.27 -4.13
N SER A 71 8.89 -3.96 -3.01
CA SER A 71 8.28 -4.96 -2.13
C SER A 71 7.10 -4.39 -1.35
N SER A 72 6.25 -5.26 -0.81
CA SER A 72 5.17 -4.87 0.10
C SER A 72 5.67 -4.12 1.34
N HIS A 73 6.86 -4.46 1.85
CA HIS A 73 7.49 -3.75 2.96
C HIS A 73 7.87 -2.32 2.60
N GLY A 74 8.16 -2.07 1.31
CA GLY A 74 8.40 -0.73 0.78
C GLY A 74 7.23 0.22 1.00
N LEU A 75 5.99 -0.26 1.00
CA LEU A 75 4.80 0.57 1.28
C LEU A 75 4.81 1.13 2.70
N ARG A 76 5.26 0.31 3.68
CA ARG A 76 5.41 0.76 5.06
C ARG A 76 6.52 1.80 5.20
N ALA A 77 7.64 1.59 4.51
CA ALA A 77 8.75 2.55 4.50
C ALA A 77 8.37 3.87 3.79
N GLY A 78 7.57 3.79 2.73
CA GLY A 78 7.02 4.95 2.03
C GLY A 78 6.15 5.81 2.93
N GLY A 79 5.15 5.22 3.59
CA GLY A 79 4.29 5.96 4.53
C GLY A 79 5.07 6.59 5.69
N ALA A 80 6.09 5.91 6.21
CA ALA A 80 6.98 6.50 7.21
C ALA A 80 7.78 7.69 6.65
N THR A 81 8.27 7.58 5.40
CA THR A 81 8.98 8.67 4.72
C THR A 81 8.06 9.87 4.52
N ASP A 82 6.84 9.67 4.03
CA ASP A 82 5.88 10.75 3.81
C ASP A 82 5.57 11.48 5.11
N LEU A 83 5.28 10.75 6.20
CA LEU A 83 5.06 11.35 7.51
C LEU A 83 6.29 12.10 8.03
N GLY A 84 7.47 11.49 7.93
CA GLY A 84 8.72 12.12 8.38
C GLY A 84 9.11 13.35 7.57
N MET A 85 8.73 13.42 6.28
CA MET A 85 8.91 14.59 5.41
C MET A 85 7.88 15.69 5.66
N ASN A 86 6.75 15.35 6.26
CA ASN A 86 5.75 16.31 6.76
C ASN A 86 5.94 16.60 8.26
N GLU A 87 7.18 16.49 8.74
CA GLU A 87 7.59 16.90 10.10
C GLU A 87 6.88 16.17 11.25
N ALA A 88 6.28 15.00 11.00
CA ALA A 88 5.69 14.19 12.06
C ALA A 88 6.73 13.84 13.13
N THR A 89 6.34 13.84 14.41
CA THR A 89 7.22 13.49 15.53
C THR A 89 7.58 12.01 15.55
N ASP A 90 8.55 11.62 16.37
CA ASP A 90 8.90 10.21 16.53
C ASP A 90 7.73 9.41 17.13
N GLU A 91 6.98 9.98 18.09
CA GLU A 91 5.79 9.33 18.65
C GLU A 91 4.68 9.14 17.60
N GLU A 92 4.47 10.13 16.74
CA GLU A 92 3.47 10.06 15.67
C GLU A 92 3.83 9.00 14.63
N LEU A 93 5.11 8.93 14.24
CA LEU A 93 5.61 7.85 13.39
C LEU A 93 5.37 6.50 14.06
N GLU A 94 5.80 6.35 15.30
CA GLU A 94 5.65 5.12 16.09
C GLU A 94 4.20 4.64 16.14
N LEU A 95 3.27 5.56 16.43
CA LEU A 95 1.85 5.28 16.49
C LEU A 95 1.31 4.85 15.12
N ALA A 96 1.61 5.61 14.06
CA ALA A 96 1.09 5.37 12.72
C ALA A 96 1.50 4.01 12.16
N GLY A 97 2.75 3.60 12.36
CA GLY A 97 3.19 2.27 11.93
C GLY A 97 3.04 1.18 12.98
N ARG A 98 2.62 1.48 14.21
CA ARG A 98 2.64 0.53 15.33
C ARG A 98 4.05 -0.01 15.62
N TRP A 99 5.04 0.87 15.68
CA TRP A 99 6.36 0.53 16.22
C TRP A 99 6.35 0.60 17.74
N LYS A 100 7.34 -0.05 18.36
CA LYS A 100 7.55 0.04 19.82
C LYS A 100 7.84 1.50 20.18
N LYS A 101 7.30 1.97 21.31
CA LYS A 101 7.62 3.31 21.84
C LYS A 101 9.13 3.50 22.03
N GLY A 102 9.68 4.62 21.57
CA GLY A 102 11.12 4.93 21.57
C GLY A 102 11.93 4.14 20.52
N SER A 103 11.28 3.60 19.48
CA SER A 103 11.97 2.89 18.41
C SER A 103 12.63 3.89 17.47
N ARG A 104 13.95 3.76 17.29
CA ARG A 104 14.71 4.55 16.31
C ARG A 104 14.47 4.10 14.85
N ILE A 105 13.86 2.94 14.64
CA ILE A 105 13.68 2.31 13.32
C ILE A 105 12.90 3.20 12.33
N PRO A 106 11.75 3.82 12.69
CA PRO A 106 10.97 4.61 11.75
C PRO A 106 11.80 5.75 11.17
N ARG A 107 12.41 6.56 12.03
CA ARG A 107 13.21 7.72 11.63
C ARG A 107 14.49 7.32 10.90
N GLU A 108 15.29 6.44 11.48
CA GLU A 108 16.65 6.18 10.97
C GLU A 108 16.68 5.18 9.81
N ARG A 109 15.71 4.27 9.78
CA ARG A 109 15.71 3.16 8.80
C ARG A 109 14.59 3.28 7.80
N TYR A 110 13.50 4.00 8.05
CA TYR A 110 12.39 4.07 7.08
C TYR A 110 12.18 5.43 6.46
N VAL A 111 12.36 6.53 7.20
CA VAL A 111 12.36 7.87 6.61
C VAL A 111 13.56 7.98 5.68
N ARG A 112 13.30 7.85 4.38
CA ARG A 112 14.33 7.82 3.34
C ARG A 112 13.91 8.76 2.21
N PRO A 113 14.18 10.06 2.37
CA PRO A 113 13.92 11.03 1.33
C PRO A 113 14.63 10.59 0.04
N VAL A 114 14.00 10.84 -1.11
CA VAL A 114 14.61 10.54 -2.40
C VAL A 114 15.95 11.29 -2.48
N LYS A 115 17.06 10.56 -2.68
CA LYS A 115 18.34 11.18 -2.99
C LYS A 115 18.16 11.98 -4.28
N ASN A 116 18.46 13.27 -4.24
CA ASN A 116 18.23 14.21 -5.34
C ASN A 116 16.75 14.50 -5.65
N ALA A 117 15.88 14.67 -4.64
CA ALA A 117 14.55 15.29 -4.85
C ALA A 117 14.64 16.67 -5.56
N LYS A 118 15.79 17.36 -5.47
CA LYS A 118 16.09 18.58 -6.24
C LYS A 118 16.19 18.34 -7.76
N ALA A 119 16.47 17.11 -8.19
CA ALA A 119 16.55 16.69 -9.59
C ALA A 119 15.26 16.02 -10.08
N ASP A 120 14.19 16.01 -9.28
CA ASP A 120 12.90 15.46 -9.68
C ASP A 120 12.35 16.25 -10.89
N PRO A 121 12.30 15.65 -12.10
CA PRO A 121 11.83 16.35 -13.29
C PRO A 121 10.35 16.71 -13.19
N PHE A 122 9.58 16.06 -12.30
CA PHE A 122 8.16 16.33 -12.08
C PHE A 122 7.90 17.46 -11.09
N LYS A 123 8.91 17.96 -10.37
CA LYS A 123 8.74 19.12 -9.48
C LYS A 123 8.30 20.39 -10.23
N LYS A 124 8.63 20.47 -11.53
CA LYS A 124 8.23 21.57 -12.42
C LYS A 124 6.90 21.33 -13.13
N VAL A 125 6.34 20.13 -13.03
CA VAL A 125 5.05 19.81 -13.64
C VAL A 125 3.96 20.39 -12.75
N PRO A 126 3.10 21.30 -13.25
CA PRO A 126 2.03 21.86 -12.45
C PRO A 126 1.09 20.75 -11.98
N THR A 127 1.02 20.52 -10.69
CA THR A 127 -0.04 19.69 -10.10
C THR A 127 -1.28 20.56 -9.97
N HIS A 128 -2.41 20.05 -10.44
CA HIS A 128 -3.69 20.76 -10.34
C HIS A 128 -3.99 21.04 -8.86
N ASN A 129 -3.99 22.32 -8.48
CA ASN A 129 -4.33 22.78 -7.15
C ASN A 129 -5.79 23.28 -7.15
N PRO A 130 -6.76 22.48 -6.65
CA PRO A 130 -8.16 22.88 -6.63
C PRO A 130 -8.46 24.07 -5.68
N GLY A 131 -7.48 24.56 -4.90
CA GLY A 131 -7.61 25.73 -4.04
C GLY A 131 -7.04 27.04 -4.61
N ALA A 132 -6.44 27.03 -5.81
CA ALA A 132 -5.79 28.22 -6.39
C ALA A 132 -6.74 29.17 -7.15
N GLN A 133 -8.04 28.87 -7.21
CA GLN A 133 -9.04 29.67 -7.95
C GLN A 133 -9.85 30.64 -7.08
N ALA A 134 -9.37 31.03 -5.89
CA ALA A 134 -10.13 31.92 -5.01
C ALA A 134 -9.28 33.06 -4.43
N GLN A 135 -8.64 33.85 -5.29
CA GLN A 135 -8.19 35.21 -4.96
C GLN A 135 -8.26 36.06 -6.25
N ASP A 136 -9.44 36.63 -6.51
CA ASP A 136 -9.60 37.87 -7.28
C ASP A 136 -9.45 39.06 -6.31
#